data_AF-F2J4Y6-F1
#
_entry.id   AF-F2J4Y6-F1
#
_cell.length_a   1.000
_cell.length_b   1.000
_cell.length_c   1.000
_cell.angle_alpha   90.00
_cell.angle_beta   90.00
_cell.angle_gamma   90.00
#
_symmetry.space_group_name_H-M   'P 1'
#
loop_
_entity.id
_entity.type
_entity.pdbx_description
1 polymer ?
#
loop_
_entity_poly.entity_id
_entity_poly.type
_entity_poly.pdbx_seq_one_letter_code
_entity_poly.pdbx_strand_id
1 'polypeptide(L)'
;MTLFWMIVLGLAMGLVFGIALEKSRVMEPGVLIGQFQFRTFIMLKMFLAATTTGLVVLAVLNGGFGVPLGPKAAAWGPVIVGGLILGAGIALAGACPGTALAQIGAGYKDAWAVVAGGILGAMFYSYNMDWIHAALDWGSAGKMTFVDLIPLPFWVLALIAAALLVVLMVVLEKISPSAMEKAGVDVAMDDGSDTQAGSARLHPAE
;
A
#
# COMPACT_ATOMS: atom_id res chain seq x y z
N MET A 1 23.29 16.77 -13.25
CA MET A 1 21.84 16.60 -13.47
C MET A 1 21.13 17.28 -12.32
N THR A 2 20.43 18.37 -12.61
CA THR A 2 20.05 19.43 -11.67
C THR A 2 18.93 18.97 -10.73
N LEU A 3 19.03 19.32 -9.44
CA LEU A 3 18.04 19.05 -8.38
C LEU A 3 16.60 19.35 -8.83
N PHE A 4 16.44 20.43 -9.59
CA PHE A 4 15.18 20.83 -10.22
C PHE A 4 14.53 19.70 -11.04
N TRP A 5 15.31 19.00 -11.87
CA TRP A 5 14.80 17.90 -12.69
C TRP A 5 14.30 16.72 -11.85
N MET A 6 14.98 16.41 -10.75
CA MET A 6 14.56 15.33 -9.83
C MET A 6 13.25 15.69 -9.11
N ILE A 7 13.08 16.95 -8.71
CA ILE A 7 11.85 17.44 -8.08
C ILE A 7 10.68 17.38 -9.08
N VAL A 8 10.89 17.85 -10.30
CA VAL A 8 9.84 17.84 -11.34
C VAL A 8 9.43 16.41 -11.68
N LEU A 9 10.38 15.49 -11.84
CA LEU A 9 10.09 14.07 -12.08
C LEU A 9 9.35 13.43 -10.90
N GLY A 10 9.76 13.74 -9.67
CA GLY A 10 9.08 13.25 -8.46
C GLY A 10 7.64 13.74 -8.37
N LEU A 11 7.40 15.02 -8.65
CA LEU A 11 6.07 15.61 -8.66
C LEU A 11 5.19 14.99 -9.77
N ALA A 12 5.74 14.80 -10.98
CA ALA A 12 5.03 14.18 -12.08
C ALA A 12 4.65 12.72 -11.77
N MET A 13 5.57 11.93 -11.21
CA MET A 13 5.29 10.55 -10.81
C MET A 13 4.28 10.47 -9.66
N GLY A 14 4.37 11.38 -8.69
CA GLY A 14 3.38 11.50 -7.61
C GLY A 14 1.99 11.83 -8.12
N LEU A 15 1.87 12.73 -9.10
CA LEU A 15 0.60 13.06 -9.74
C LEU A 15 0.01 11.86 -10.49
N VAL A 16 0.82 11.16 -11.28
CA VAL A 16 0.37 9.96 -12.01
C VAL A 16 -0.09 8.87 -11.03
N PHE A 17 0.67 8.65 -9.96
CA PHE A 17 0.30 7.70 -8.91
C PHE A 17 -0.99 8.09 -8.19
N GLY A 18 -1.16 9.38 -7.86
CA GLY A 18 -2.39 9.90 -7.24
C GLY A 18 -3.63 9.70 -8.12
N ILE A 19 -3.54 10.04 -9.41
CA ILE A 19 -4.63 9.82 -10.38
C ILE A 19 -4.98 8.33 -10.50
N ALA A 20 -3.97 7.45 -10.48
CA ALA A 20 -4.20 6.02 -10.51
C ALA A 20 -4.93 5.52 -9.24
N LEU A 21 -4.57 6.03 -8.06
CA LEU A 21 -5.27 5.70 -6.82
C LEU A 21 -6.72 6.20 -6.82
N GLU A 22 -6.96 7.44 -7.23
CA GLU A 22 -8.30 8.02 -7.36
C GLU A 22 -9.19 7.17 -8.28
N LYS A 23 -8.68 6.82 -9.46
CA LYS A 23 -9.41 6.01 -10.44
C LYS A 23 -9.69 4.59 -9.95
N SER A 24 -8.83 4.06 -9.08
CA SER A 24 -9.00 2.72 -8.51
C SER A 24 -10.04 2.67 -7.39
N ARG A 25 -10.45 3.83 -6.82
CA ARG A 25 -11.30 3.95 -5.61
C ARG A 25 -10.82 3.13 -4.40
N VAL A 26 -9.58 2.64 -4.42
CA VAL A 26 -8.97 1.87 -3.32
C VAL A 26 -8.72 2.74 -2.08
N MET A 27 -8.80 4.04 -2.23
CA MET A 27 -8.75 5.02 -1.17
C MET A 27 -9.97 5.03 -0.25
N GLU A 28 -11.08 4.40 -0.64
CA GLU A 28 -12.29 4.36 0.19
C GLU A 28 -12.10 3.47 1.43
N PRO A 29 -12.40 3.96 2.65
CA PRO A 29 -12.23 3.18 3.87
C PRO A 29 -13.03 1.86 3.87
N GLY A 30 -14.21 1.85 3.25
CA GLY A 30 -15.07 0.67 3.14
C GLY A 30 -14.42 -0.48 2.35
N VAL A 31 -13.67 -0.17 1.28
CA VAL A 31 -12.95 -1.18 0.49
C VAL A 31 -11.81 -1.78 1.32
N LEU A 32 -11.13 -0.96 2.12
CA LEU A 32 -10.03 -1.43 2.96
C LEU A 32 -10.52 -2.30 4.12
N ILE A 33 -11.58 -1.89 4.82
CA ILE A 33 -12.18 -2.69 5.90
C ILE A 33 -12.78 -3.98 5.33
N GLY A 34 -13.42 -3.91 4.16
CA GLY A 34 -13.95 -5.08 3.45
C GLY A 34 -12.87 -6.10 3.08
N GLN A 35 -11.63 -5.65 2.81
CA GLN A 35 -10.49 -6.53 2.62
C GLN A 35 -10.09 -7.24 3.93
N PHE A 36 -10.02 -6.52 5.06
CA PHE A 36 -9.71 -7.13 6.36
C PHE A 36 -10.80 -8.10 6.85
N GLN A 37 -12.04 -7.91 6.40
CA GLN A 37 -13.15 -8.84 6.63
C GLN A 37 -13.24 -9.97 5.60
N PHE A 38 -12.27 -10.09 4.68
CA PHE A 38 -12.24 -11.09 3.61
C PHE A 38 -13.48 -11.08 2.69
N ARG A 39 -14.15 -9.92 2.57
CA ARG A 39 -15.31 -9.73 1.68
C ARG A 39 -14.91 -9.28 0.28
N THR A 40 -13.82 -8.51 0.18
CA THR A 40 -13.37 -7.88 -1.07
C THR A 40 -11.86 -8.01 -1.25
N PHE A 41 -11.44 -8.83 -2.20
CA PHE A 41 -10.04 -9.10 -2.55
C PHE A 41 -9.48 -8.17 -3.64
N ILE A 42 -10.25 -7.20 -4.11
CA ILE A 42 -9.87 -6.26 -5.19
C ILE A 42 -8.54 -5.55 -4.87
N MET A 43 -8.38 -5.09 -3.62
CA MET A 43 -7.20 -4.33 -3.19
C MET A 43 -5.92 -5.18 -3.20
N LEU A 44 -6.05 -6.45 -2.80
CA LEU A 44 -4.97 -7.44 -2.80
C LEU A 44 -4.53 -7.75 -4.23
N LYS A 45 -5.49 -7.99 -5.14
CA LYS A 45 -5.20 -8.24 -6.55
C LYS A 45 -4.51 -7.05 -7.23
N MET A 46 -4.94 -5.83 -6.91
CA MET A 46 -4.30 -4.61 -7.41
C MET A 46 -2.83 -4.52 -6.97
N PHE A 47 -2.54 -4.76 -5.69
CA PHE A 47 -1.17 -4.75 -5.20
C PHE A 47 -0.31 -5.89 -5.76
N LEU A 48 -0.87 -7.09 -5.95
CA LEU A 48 -0.17 -8.20 -6.60
C LEU A 48 0.21 -7.84 -8.04
N ALA A 49 -0.72 -7.27 -8.81
CA ALA A 49 -0.48 -6.83 -10.18
C ALA A 49 0.57 -5.70 -10.25
N ALA A 50 0.46 -4.71 -9.37
CA ALA A 50 1.43 -3.61 -9.27
C ALA A 50 2.83 -4.12 -8.91
N THR A 51 2.94 -5.02 -7.91
CA THR A 51 4.21 -5.63 -7.49
C THR A 51 4.83 -6.46 -8.59
N THR A 52 4.03 -7.26 -9.29
CA THR A 52 4.48 -8.07 -10.44
C THR A 52 5.04 -7.18 -11.54
N THR A 53 4.31 -6.13 -11.92
CA THR A 53 4.75 -5.17 -12.94
C THR A 53 6.04 -4.47 -12.52
N GLY A 54 6.12 -4.03 -11.25
CA GLY A 54 7.32 -3.42 -10.69
C GLY A 54 8.53 -4.35 -10.70
N LEU A 55 8.36 -5.63 -10.35
CA LEU A 55 9.42 -6.63 -10.43
C LEU A 55 9.90 -6.84 -11.88
N VAL A 56 8.99 -6.93 -12.85
CA VAL A 56 9.36 -7.08 -14.27
C VAL A 56 10.15 -5.86 -14.77
N VAL A 57 9.73 -4.65 -14.40
CA VAL A 57 10.44 -3.41 -14.76
C VAL A 57 11.82 -3.35 -14.11
N LEU A 58 11.92 -3.61 -12.80
CA LEU A 58 13.18 -3.65 -12.06
C LEU A 58 14.12 -4.72 -12.59
N ALA A 59 13.55 -5.86 -12.99
CA ALA A 59 14.29 -6.88 -13.68
C ALA A 59 14.90 -6.23 -14.93
N VAL A 60 14.11 -5.78 -15.92
CA VAL A 60 14.63 -5.25 -17.19
C VAL A 60 15.68 -4.16 -16.99
N LEU A 61 15.48 -3.25 -16.03
CA LEU A 61 16.46 -2.21 -15.70
C LEU A 61 17.76 -2.77 -15.12
N ASN A 62 17.71 -3.78 -14.26
CA ASN A 62 18.92 -4.38 -13.71
C ASN A 62 19.67 -5.21 -14.76
N GLY A 63 18.95 -6.03 -15.55
CA GLY A 63 19.55 -6.89 -16.57
C GLY A 63 20.08 -6.14 -17.80
N GLY A 64 19.42 -5.06 -18.21
CA GLY A 64 19.79 -4.27 -19.40
C GLY A 64 20.64 -3.05 -19.12
N PHE A 65 20.41 -2.35 -18.00
CA PHE A 65 21.05 -1.05 -17.71
C PHE A 65 21.98 -1.07 -16.49
N GLY A 66 22.14 -2.21 -15.80
CA GLY A 66 23.08 -2.37 -14.69
C GLY A 66 22.80 -1.46 -13.49
N VAL A 67 21.55 -1.02 -13.30
CA VAL A 67 21.16 -0.11 -12.21
C VAL A 67 21.41 -0.80 -10.85
N PRO A 68 22.16 -0.18 -9.93
CA PRO A 68 22.45 -0.77 -8.64
C PRO A 68 21.17 -0.85 -7.80
N LEU A 69 20.87 -2.04 -7.28
CA LEU A 69 19.83 -2.20 -6.28
C LEU A 69 20.36 -1.76 -4.93
N GLY A 70 19.55 -0.99 -4.21
CA GLY A 70 19.79 -0.65 -2.80
C GLY A 70 18.89 -1.46 -1.88
N PRO A 71 19.08 -2.78 -1.73
CA PRO A 71 18.25 -3.58 -0.83
C PRO A 71 18.44 -3.09 0.60
N LYS A 72 17.32 -2.94 1.30
CA LYS A 72 17.34 -2.59 2.72
C LYS A 72 17.70 -3.83 3.53
N ALA A 73 18.52 -3.67 4.57
CA ALA A 73 18.92 -4.77 5.45
C ALA A 73 17.68 -5.41 6.11
N ALA A 74 17.65 -6.73 6.15
CA ALA A 74 16.55 -7.50 6.71
C ALA A 74 16.73 -7.62 8.22
N ALA A 75 16.14 -6.68 8.97
CA ALA A 75 16.05 -6.77 10.41
C ALA A 75 14.69 -7.40 10.78
N TRP A 76 14.69 -8.64 11.29
CA TRP A 76 13.46 -9.38 11.53
C TRP A 76 12.62 -8.76 12.67
N GLY A 77 13.26 -8.35 13.77
CA GLY A 77 12.59 -7.69 14.90
C GLY A 77 11.79 -6.45 14.48
N PRO A 78 12.42 -5.44 13.84
CA PRO A 78 11.73 -4.22 13.40
C PRO A 78 10.64 -4.48 12.35
N VAL A 79 10.86 -5.43 11.45
CA VAL A 79 9.89 -5.74 10.38
C VAL A 79 8.65 -6.41 10.95
N ILE A 80 8.79 -7.37 11.86
CA ILE A 80 7.64 -8.09 12.44
C ILE A 80 6.84 -7.17 13.36
N VAL A 81 7.50 -6.54 14.33
CA VAL A 81 6.80 -5.70 15.31
C VAL A 81 6.24 -4.44 14.66
N GLY A 82 7.04 -3.78 13.81
CA GLY A 82 6.59 -2.61 13.06
C GLY A 82 5.46 -2.94 12.08
N GLY A 83 5.57 -4.08 11.38
CA GLY A 83 4.53 -4.55 10.45
C GLY A 83 3.21 -4.85 11.14
N LEU A 84 3.22 -5.47 12.32
CA LEU A 84 2.02 -5.75 13.10
C LEU A 84 1.35 -4.46 13.61
N ILE A 85 2.14 -3.53 14.16
CA ILE A 85 1.62 -2.24 14.65
C ILE A 85 1.04 -1.43 13.49
N LEU A 86 1.77 -1.34 12.36
CA LEU A 86 1.30 -0.64 11.17
C LEU A 86 0.03 -1.29 10.61
N GLY A 87 -0.02 -2.63 10.53
CA GLY A 87 -1.18 -3.36 10.07
C GLY A 87 -2.41 -3.15 10.94
N ALA A 88 -2.26 -3.20 12.26
CA ALA A 88 -3.33 -2.89 13.21
C ALA A 88 -3.81 -1.44 13.07
N GLY A 89 -2.89 -0.50 12.89
CA GLY A 89 -3.21 0.91 12.64
C GLY A 89 -4.00 1.11 11.35
N ILE A 90 -3.61 0.46 10.26
CA ILE A 90 -4.31 0.52 8.97
C ILE A 90 -5.72 -0.06 9.09
N ALA A 91 -5.88 -1.18 9.80
CA ALA A 91 -7.18 -1.81 10.02
C ALA A 91 -8.14 -0.92 10.83
N LEU A 92 -7.62 -0.19 11.82
CA LEU A 92 -8.41 0.73 12.65
C LEU A 92 -8.72 2.05 11.92
N ALA A 93 -7.75 2.60 11.19
CA ALA A 93 -7.86 3.90 10.54
C ALA A 93 -8.61 3.84 9.20
N GLY A 94 -8.74 2.67 8.57
CA GLY A 94 -9.32 2.55 7.24
C GLY A 94 -8.48 3.23 6.15
N ALA A 95 -7.21 3.52 6.42
CA ALA A 95 -6.29 4.19 5.50
C ALA A 95 -4.84 3.73 5.74
N CYS A 96 -4.06 3.66 4.67
CA CYS A 96 -2.62 3.43 4.71
C CYS A 96 -1.87 4.73 4.37
N PRO A 97 -0.57 4.85 4.64
CA PRO A 97 0.15 6.12 4.45
C PRO A 97 0.09 6.66 3.01
N GLY A 98 -0.01 5.78 2.01
CA GLY A 98 -0.18 6.17 0.61
C GLY A 98 -1.60 6.62 0.26
N THR A 99 -2.62 5.90 0.75
CA THR A 99 -4.03 6.25 0.47
C THR A 99 -4.50 7.44 1.29
N ALA A 100 -3.96 7.67 2.49
CA ALA A 100 -4.32 8.81 3.33
C ALA A 100 -4.06 10.15 2.64
N LEU A 101 -2.95 10.27 1.89
CA LEU A 101 -2.66 11.47 1.09
C LEU A 101 -3.65 11.65 -0.08
N ALA A 102 -4.07 10.54 -0.72
CA ALA A 102 -5.09 10.58 -1.75
C ALA A 102 -6.48 10.94 -1.18
N GLN A 103 -6.84 10.40 -0.02
CA GLN A 103 -8.09 10.72 0.69
C GLN A 103 -8.19 12.19 1.09
N ILE A 104 -7.08 12.82 1.49
CA ILE A 104 -7.04 14.27 1.71
C ILE A 104 -7.34 15.02 0.40
N GLY A 105 -6.76 14.57 -0.72
CA GLY A 105 -7.01 15.14 -2.05
C GLY A 105 -8.48 15.05 -2.49
N ALA A 106 -9.17 13.97 -2.14
CA ALA A 106 -10.60 13.80 -2.42
C ALA A 106 -11.53 14.45 -1.38
N GLY A 107 -11.00 15.02 -0.29
CA GLY A 107 -11.78 15.79 0.69
C GLY A 107 -12.33 14.99 1.87
N TYR A 108 -11.83 13.78 2.15
CA TYR A 108 -12.22 13.06 3.38
C TYR A 108 -11.62 13.75 4.61
N LYS A 109 -12.50 14.15 5.53
CA LYS A 109 -12.09 14.87 6.75
C LYS A 109 -11.32 13.97 7.71
N ASP A 110 -11.65 12.68 7.74
CA ASP A 110 -11.03 11.70 8.63
C ASP A 110 -9.56 11.42 8.28
N ALA A 111 -9.19 11.61 7.00
CA ALA A 111 -7.83 11.38 6.53
C ALA A 111 -6.79 12.35 7.18
N TRP A 112 -7.22 13.55 7.57
CA TRP A 112 -6.36 14.50 8.27
C TRP A 112 -5.93 13.98 9.64
N ALA A 113 -6.82 13.29 10.37
CA ALA A 113 -6.48 12.70 11.66
C ALA A 113 -5.47 11.55 11.50
N VAL A 114 -5.61 10.74 10.44
CA VAL A 114 -4.67 9.66 10.11
C VAL A 114 -3.28 10.20 9.78
N VAL A 115 -3.20 11.25 8.95
CA VAL A 115 -1.91 11.86 8.60
C VAL A 115 -1.26 12.52 9.81
N ALA A 116 -2.03 13.26 10.62
CA ALA A 116 -1.52 13.86 11.85
C ALA A 116 -1.00 12.78 12.83
N GLY A 117 -1.76 11.71 13.04
CA GLY A 117 -1.35 10.57 13.87
C GLY A 117 -0.10 9.88 13.32
N GLY A 118 0.00 9.70 12.01
CA GLY A 118 1.18 9.14 11.34
C GLY A 118 2.43 10.00 11.51
N ILE A 119 2.31 11.33 11.40
CA ILE A 119 3.42 12.27 11.64
C ILE A 119 3.86 12.22 13.10
N LEU A 120 2.92 12.26 14.04
CA LEU A 120 3.23 12.17 15.48
C LEU A 120 3.88 10.83 15.83
N GLY A 121 3.39 9.73 15.28
CA GLY A 121 3.99 8.41 15.46
C GLY A 121 5.40 8.31 14.87
N ALA A 122 5.63 8.89 13.68
CA ALA A 122 6.95 8.96 13.07
C ALA A 122 7.93 9.82 13.87
N MET A 123 7.47 10.96 14.41
CA MET A 123 8.27 11.81 15.30
C MET A 123 8.64 11.08 16.59
N PHE A 124 7.68 10.40 17.21
CA PHE A 124 7.91 9.62 18.42
C PHE A 124 8.92 8.49 18.18
N TYR A 125 8.75 7.75 17.08
CA TYR A 125 9.71 6.72 16.68
C TYR A 125 11.11 7.29 16.44
N SER A 126 11.21 8.44 15.77
CA SER A 126 12.50 9.06 15.45
C SER A 126 13.22 9.59 16.70
N TYR A 127 12.49 9.99 17.75
CA TYR A 127 13.09 10.43 19.01
C TYR A 127 13.50 9.26 19.92
N ASN A 128 12.74 8.16 19.91
CA ASN A 128 13.02 6.97 20.71
C ASN A 128 13.79 5.89 19.94
N MET A 129 14.40 6.25 18.81
CA MET A 129 15.07 5.34 17.88
C MET A 129 16.12 4.48 18.60
N ASP A 130 16.97 5.07 19.44
CA ASP A 130 18.04 4.36 20.15
C ASP A 130 17.51 3.27 21.09
N TRP A 131 16.43 3.55 21.81
CA TRP A 131 15.79 2.60 22.72
C TRP A 131 15.06 1.49 21.97
N ILE A 132 14.37 1.84 20.88
CA ILE A 132 13.64 0.88 20.06
C ILE A 132 14.61 -0.05 19.35
N HIS A 133 15.71 0.46 18.78
CA HIS A 133 16.72 -0.39 18.18
C HIS A 133 17.36 -1.31 19.23
N ALA A 134 17.71 -0.81 20.42
CA ALA A 134 18.26 -1.66 21.48
C ALA A 134 17.30 -2.78 21.92
N ALA A 135 15.98 -2.55 21.92
CA ALA A 135 14.98 -3.55 22.27
C ALA A 135 14.64 -4.51 21.10
N LEU A 136 14.94 -4.13 19.87
CA LEU A 136 14.42 -4.78 18.65
C LEU A 136 15.50 -5.34 17.73
N ASP A 137 16.79 -5.24 18.09
CA ASP A 137 17.93 -5.75 17.32
C ASP A 137 18.08 -7.30 17.35
N TRP A 138 17.08 -8.00 17.89
CA TRP A 138 17.05 -9.45 17.87
C TRP A 138 16.72 -9.96 16.47
N GLY A 139 17.58 -10.84 15.96
CA GLY A 139 17.46 -11.34 14.59
C GLY A 139 17.85 -10.30 13.54
N SER A 140 18.88 -9.49 13.77
CA SER A 140 19.53 -8.71 12.71
C SER A 140 20.22 -9.66 11.74
N ALA A 141 19.49 -10.12 10.73
CA ALA A 141 20.03 -10.98 9.68
C ALA A 141 20.72 -10.15 8.59
N GLY A 142 21.53 -9.16 8.97
CA GLY A 142 22.33 -8.34 8.05
C GLY A 142 21.61 -7.90 6.76
N LYS A 143 22.37 -7.69 5.68
CA LYS A 143 21.82 -7.56 4.33
C LYS A 143 21.63 -8.96 3.72
N MET A 144 20.82 -9.82 4.35
CA MET A 144 20.42 -11.07 3.70
C MET A 144 19.43 -10.73 2.59
N THR A 145 19.95 -10.53 1.39
CA THR A 145 19.17 -10.51 0.17
C THR A 145 18.90 -11.95 -0.23
N PHE A 146 17.71 -12.27 -0.74
CA PHE A 146 17.44 -13.59 -1.35
C PHE A 146 18.41 -13.96 -2.49
N VAL A 147 19.19 -12.98 -2.98
CA VAL A 147 20.27 -13.12 -3.97
C VAL A 147 21.53 -13.80 -3.38
N ASP A 148 21.74 -13.74 -2.06
CA ASP A 148 22.88 -14.38 -1.40
C ASP A 148 22.62 -15.85 -1.01
N LEU A 149 21.35 -16.23 -0.88
CA LEU A 149 20.94 -17.59 -0.48
C LEU A 149 20.68 -18.52 -1.69
N ILE A 150 20.52 -17.95 -2.89
CA ILE A 150 20.31 -18.66 -4.15
C ILE A 150 21.33 -18.10 -5.17
N PRO A 151 22.26 -18.90 -5.72
CA PRO A 151 23.29 -18.43 -6.66
C PRO A 151 22.73 -18.16 -8.08
N LEU A 152 21.65 -17.37 -8.16
CA LEU A 152 21.00 -16.97 -9.42
C LEU A 152 21.10 -15.45 -9.60
N PRO A 153 21.27 -14.96 -10.84
CA PRO A 153 21.27 -13.53 -11.11
C PRO A 153 19.91 -12.92 -10.76
N PHE A 154 19.92 -11.71 -10.17
CA PHE A 154 18.72 -10.99 -9.70
C PHE A 154 17.59 -10.96 -10.74
N TRP A 155 17.94 -10.81 -12.03
CA TRP A 155 16.97 -10.81 -13.13
C TRP A 155 16.12 -12.07 -13.21
N VAL A 156 16.76 -13.24 -13.05
CA VAL A 156 16.09 -14.54 -13.11
C VAL A 156 15.22 -14.74 -11.87
N LEU A 157 15.71 -14.35 -10.69
CA LEU A 157 14.92 -14.45 -9.46
C LEU A 157 13.70 -13.54 -9.49
N ALA A 158 13.85 -12.31 -9.99
CA ALA A 158 12.75 -11.37 -10.15
C ALA A 158 11.69 -11.89 -11.14
N LEU A 159 12.11 -12.52 -12.24
CA LEU A 159 11.19 -13.13 -13.21
C LEU A 159 10.48 -14.38 -12.67
N ILE A 160 11.18 -15.23 -11.90
CA ILE A 160 10.56 -16.38 -11.23
C ILE A 160 9.53 -15.91 -10.19
N ALA A 161 9.87 -14.92 -9.37
CA ALA A 161 8.96 -14.33 -8.40
C ALA A 161 7.75 -13.68 -9.09
N ALA A 162 7.97 -12.93 -10.18
CA ALA A 162 6.90 -12.36 -10.98
C ALA A 162 5.98 -13.46 -11.56
N ALA A 163 6.55 -14.53 -12.12
CA ALA A 163 5.76 -15.65 -12.64
C ALA A 163 4.92 -16.32 -11.55
N LEU A 164 5.48 -16.52 -10.34
CA LEU A 164 4.77 -17.07 -9.20
C LEU A 164 3.62 -16.17 -8.75
N LEU A 165 3.85 -14.85 -8.71
CA LEU A 165 2.81 -13.86 -8.39
C LEU A 165 1.70 -13.81 -9.46
N VAL A 166 2.02 -13.98 -10.75
CA VAL A 166 1.02 -14.09 -11.82
C VAL A 166 0.19 -15.36 -11.64
N VAL A 167 0.81 -16.50 -11.33
CA VAL A 167 0.08 -17.74 -11.06
C VAL A 167 -0.86 -17.56 -9.86
N LEU A 168 -0.36 -16.96 -8.78
CA LEU A 168 -1.18 -16.64 -7.60
C LEU A 168 -2.34 -15.71 -7.95
N MET A 169 -2.11 -14.69 -8.78
CA MET A 169 -3.14 -13.78 -9.26
C MET A 169 -4.22 -14.53 -10.06
N VAL A 170 -3.84 -15.40 -11.01
CA VAL A 170 -4.79 -16.19 -11.81
C VAL A 170 -5.60 -17.15 -10.94
N VAL A 171 -4.99 -17.74 -9.91
CA VAL A 171 -5.68 -18.59 -8.93
C VAL A 171 -6.68 -17.76 -8.11
N LEU A 172 -6.30 -16.58 -7.63
CA LEU A 172 -7.18 -15.65 -6.92
C LEU A 172 -8.36 -15.19 -7.78
N GLU A 173 -8.13 -14.95 -9.07
CA GLU A 173 -9.19 -14.56 -10.01
C GLU A 173 -10.16 -15.71 -10.31
N LYS A 174 -9.69 -16.96 -10.29
CA LYS A 174 -10.56 -18.14 -10.38
C LYS A 174 -11.40 -18.38 -9.13
N ILE A 175 -10.84 -18.12 -7.95
CA ILE A 175 -11.52 -18.38 -6.66
C ILE A 175 -12.50 -17.25 -6.32
N SER A 176 -12.11 -16.00 -6.57
CA SER A 176 -12.97 -14.84 -6.40
C SER A 176 -12.95 -14.03 -7.70
N PRO A 177 -13.98 -14.12 -8.55
CA PRO A 177 -14.00 -13.34 -9.79
C PRO A 177 -14.20 -11.86 -9.45
N SER A 178 -13.24 -11.03 -9.88
CA SER A 178 -13.19 -9.59 -9.62
C SER A 178 -14.44 -8.85 -10.12
N ALA A 179 -15.18 -9.43 -11.08
CA ALA A 179 -16.44 -8.91 -11.60
C ALA A 179 -17.59 -9.03 -10.59
N MET A 180 -17.67 -10.14 -9.85
CA MET A 180 -18.67 -10.34 -8.79
C MET A 180 -18.35 -9.45 -7.58
N GLU A 181 -17.08 -9.25 -7.27
CA GLU A 181 -16.65 -8.37 -6.18
C GLU A 181 -16.90 -6.89 -6.49
N LYS A 182 -16.66 -6.45 -7.73
CA LYS A 182 -17.02 -5.08 -8.15
C LYS A 182 -18.52 -4.85 -8.05
N ALA A 183 -19.33 -5.78 -8.53
CA ALA A 183 -20.79 -5.70 -8.39
C ALA A 183 -21.24 -5.67 -6.91
N GLY A 184 -20.58 -6.44 -6.03
CA GLY A 184 -20.86 -6.40 -4.59
C GLY A 184 -20.43 -5.11 -3.89
N VAL A 185 -19.31 -4.51 -4.33
CA VAL A 185 -18.87 -3.20 -3.85
C VAL A 185 -19.79 -2.09 -4.35
N ASP A 186 -20.18 -2.10 -5.62
CA ASP A 186 -21.05 -1.06 -6.20
C ASP A 186 -22.44 -1.05 -5.52
N VAL A 187 -22.99 -2.21 -5.16
CA VAL A 187 -24.26 -2.31 -4.41
C VAL A 187 -24.13 -1.86 -2.95
N ALA A 188 -23.01 -2.18 -2.29
CA ALA A 188 -22.73 -1.73 -0.92
C ALA A 188 -22.29 -0.24 -0.83
N MET A 189 -22.12 0.42 -1.98
CA MET A 189 -21.86 1.87 -2.05
C MET A 189 -23.15 2.64 -2.31
N ASP A 190 -24.12 2.05 -3.01
CA ASP A 190 -25.44 2.65 -3.29
C ASP A 190 -26.34 2.64 -2.05
N ASP A 191 -26.27 1.60 -1.20
CA ASP A 191 -27.02 1.54 0.07
C ASP A 191 -26.44 2.44 1.19
N GLY A 192 -25.16 2.80 1.09
CA GLY A 192 -24.45 3.64 2.05
C GLY A 192 -24.59 5.15 1.80
N SER A 193 -24.87 5.58 0.56
CA SER A 193 -25.00 7.01 0.22
C SER A 193 -26.34 7.63 0.62
N ASP A 194 -27.42 6.85 0.73
CA ASP A 194 -28.74 7.39 1.07
C ASP A 194 -28.97 7.57 2.59
N THR A 195 -28.15 6.96 3.43
CA THR A 195 -28.37 7.01 4.89
C THR A 195 -27.62 8.17 5.59
N GLN A 196 -26.76 8.91 4.89
CA GLN A 196 -26.09 10.11 5.42
C GLN A 196 -26.58 11.45 4.82
N ALA A 197 -27.49 11.42 3.85
CA ALA A 197 -28.15 12.62 3.31
C ALA A 197 -29.50 12.96 3.98
N GLY A 198 -29.98 12.13 4.93
CA GLY A 198 -31.35 12.20 5.47
C GLY A 198 -31.53 12.80 6.87
N SER A 199 -30.49 13.25 7.58
CA SER A 199 -30.63 13.71 8.99
C SER A 199 -30.44 15.23 9.21
N ALA A 200 -30.46 16.06 8.17
CA ALA A 200 -30.25 17.51 8.31
C ALA A 200 -31.26 18.40 7.56
N ARG A 201 -32.46 17.89 7.25
CA ARG A 201 -33.60 18.73 6.83
C ARG A 201 -34.91 18.22 7.42
N LEU A 202 -35.16 18.55 8.68
CA LEU A 202 -36.53 18.85 9.11
C LEU A 202 -36.80 20.32 8.75
N HIS A 203 -37.79 20.53 7.88
CA HIS A 203 -38.25 21.81 7.37
C HIS A 203 -38.85 22.69 8.49
N PRO A 204 -39.03 24.01 8.26
CA PRO A 204 -39.43 25.03 9.23
C PRO A 204 -40.95 25.25 9.32
N ALA A 205 -41.34 26.10 10.29
CA ALA A 205 -42.69 26.61 10.57
C ALA A 205 -43.64 25.52 11.13
N GLU A 206 -44.37 25.70 12.23
CA GLU A 206 -45.07 26.86 12.80
C GLU A 206 -45.14 26.74 14.33
#